data_AF-A0A6G2D5X1-F1
#
_entry.id   AF-A0A6G2D5X1-F1
#
_cell.length_a   1.000
_cell.length_b   1.000
_cell.length_c   1.000
_cell.angle_alpha   90.00
_cell.angle_beta   90.00
_cell.angle_gamma   90.00
#
_symmetry.space_group_name_H-M   'P 1'
#
loop_
_entity.id
_entity.type
_entity.pdbx_description
1 polymer ?
#
loop_
_entity_poly.entity_id
_entity_poly.type
_entity_poly.pdbx_seq_one_letter_code
_entity_poly.pdbx_strand_id
1 'polypeptide(L)'
;DLGNIVEDVKNLGTIFNVQDKANQYAEQLQAKIDAVKKANPETQGEKKKALIMVAYNDETFGAYKSALQESLLNQLGYTNVATGTSGLTLENLVSMDPELIIY
;
A
#
# COMPACT_ATOMS: atom_id res chain seq x y z
N ASP A 1 -4.71 -9.06 3.12
CA ASP A 1 -3.87 -8.66 4.26
C ASP A 1 -2.41 -8.96 3.93
N LEU A 2 -1.47 -8.21 4.49
CA LEU A 2 -0.03 -8.34 4.26
C LEU A 2 0.50 -9.74 4.59
N GLY A 3 -0.16 -10.46 5.51
CA GLY A 3 0.21 -11.82 5.89
C GLY A 3 0.12 -12.85 4.77
N ASN A 4 -0.84 -12.70 3.84
CA ASN A 4 -1.11 -13.74 2.83
C ASN A 4 -0.10 -13.70 1.66
N ILE A 5 0.49 -12.54 1.38
CA ILE A 5 1.37 -12.36 0.20
C ILE A 5 2.68 -13.15 0.37
N VAL A 6 3.17 -13.27 1.60
CA VAL A 6 4.37 -14.07 1.89
C VAL A 6 4.11 -15.55 1.63
N GLU A 7 2.91 -16.04 1.96
CA GLU A 7 2.49 -17.40 1.68
C GLU A 7 2.27 -17.63 0.17
N ASP A 8 1.67 -16.68 -0.53
CA ASP A 8 1.49 -16.72 -1.99
C ASP A 8 2.83 -16.87 -2.72
N VAL A 9 3.87 -16.14 -2.30
CA VAL A 9 5.22 -16.27 -2.84
C VAL A 9 5.76 -17.69 -2.67
N LYS A 10 5.61 -18.29 -1.48
CA LYS A 10 6.06 -19.67 -1.22
C LYS A 10 5.28 -20.68 -2.04
N ASN A 11 3.97 -20.48 -2.21
CA ASN A 11 3.12 -21.32 -3.03
C ASN A 11 3.55 -21.28 -4.50
N LEU A 12 3.84 -20.11 -5.05
CA LEU A 12 4.41 -19.97 -6.40
C LEU A 12 5.76 -20.68 -6.53
N GLY A 13 6.61 -20.60 -5.50
CA GLY A 13 7.87 -21.33 -5.44
C GLY A 13 7.69 -22.85 -5.57
N THR A 14 6.67 -23.39 -4.91
CA THR A 14 6.32 -24.82 -5.01
C THR A 14 5.79 -25.17 -6.40
N ILE A 15 4.88 -24.37 -6.97
CA ILE A 15 4.28 -24.60 -8.30
C ILE A 15 5.35 -24.62 -9.39
N PHE A 16 6.30 -23.69 -9.34
CA PHE A 16 7.33 -23.53 -10.37
C PHE A 16 8.65 -24.25 -10.05
N ASN A 17 8.70 -25.03 -8.96
CA ASN A 17 9.89 -25.75 -8.50
C ASN A 17 11.14 -24.85 -8.34
N VAL A 18 10.94 -23.69 -7.69
CA VAL A 18 11.97 -22.68 -7.38
C VAL A 18 11.91 -22.24 -5.92
N GLN A 19 11.68 -23.21 -5.02
CA GLN A 19 11.42 -23.04 -3.60
C GLN A 19 12.53 -22.24 -2.92
N ASP A 20 13.80 -22.49 -3.23
CA ASP A 20 14.93 -21.76 -2.64
C ASP A 20 14.84 -20.26 -2.91
N LYS A 21 14.56 -19.87 -4.16
CA LYS A 21 14.41 -18.45 -4.56
C LYS A 21 13.17 -17.83 -3.93
N ALA A 22 12.06 -18.57 -3.91
CA ALA A 22 10.81 -18.10 -3.32
C ALA A 22 10.93 -17.91 -1.80
N ASN A 23 11.58 -18.84 -1.09
CA ASN A 23 11.81 -18.74 0.34
C ASN A 23 12.71 -17.55 0.68
N GLN A 24 13.81 -17.38 -0.05
CA GLN A 24 14.70 -16.22 0.12
C GLN A 24 13.94 -14.90 -0.08
N TYR A 25 13.10 -14.81 -1.11
CA TYR A 25 12.30 -13.61 -1.36
C TYR A 25 11.20 -13.41 -0.29
N ALA A 26 10.55 -14.48 0.15
CA ALA A 26 9.54 -14.45 1.20
C ALA A 26 10.12 -13.95 2.54
N GLU A 27 11.33 -14.37 2.90
CA GLU A 27 12.04 -13.88 4.08
C GLU A 27 12.37 -12.39 3.99
N GLN A 28 12.87 -11.93 2.84
CA GLN A 28 13.13 -10.51 2.61
C GLN A 28 11.85 -9.67 2.68
N LEU A 29 10.75 -10.18 2.11
CA LEU A 29 9.45 -9.52 2.15
C LEU A 29 8.92 -9.44 3.59
N GLN A 30 8.99 -10.54 4.34
CA GLN A 30 8.58 -10.58 5.74
C GLN A 30 9.39 -9.58 6.58
N ALA A 31 10.72 -9.54 6.40
CA ALA A 31 11.58 -8.60 7.11
C ALA A 31 11.21 -7.13 6.85
N LYS A 32 10.83 -6.78 5.62
CA LYS A 32 10.35 -5.42 5.28
C LYS A 32 9.01 -5.12 5.94
N ILE A 33 8.08 -6.07 5.95
CA ILE A 33 6.78 -5.92 6.63
C ILE A 33 6.99 -5.71 8.13
N ASP A 34 7.85 -6.51 8.75
CA ASP A 34 8.13 -6.41 10.18
C ASP A 34 8.84 -5.10 10.54
N ALA A 35 9.75 -4.61 9.68
CA ALA A 35 10.38 -3.30 9.85
C ALA A 35 9.34 -2.17 9.85
N VAL A 36 8.35 -2.22 8.94
CA VAL A 36 7.25 -1.24 8.87
C VAL A 36 6.40 -1.30 10.15
N LYS A 37 6.01 -2.51 10.59
CA LYS A 37 5.25 -2.70 11.84
C LYS A 37 6.00 -2.19 13.07
N LYS A 38 7.31 -2.46 13.14
CA LYS A 38 8.16 -2.03 14.26
C LYS A 38 8.36 -0.51 14.30
N ALA A 39 8.46 0.13 13.14
CA ALA A 39 8.66 1.57 13.05
C ALA A 39 7.47 2.38 13.58
N ASN A 40 6.30 1.75 13.72
CA ASN A 40 5.09 2.46 14.12
C ASN A 40 4.21 1.64 15.08
N PRO A 41 4.64 1.46 16.34
CA PRO A 41 3.94 0.60 17.31
C PRO A 41 2.59 1.17 17.78
N GLU A 42 2.30 2.45 17.53
CA GLU A 42 1.12 3.18 18.05
C GLU A 42 0.10 3.60 16.98
N THR A 43 -0.28 2.72 16.05
CA THR A 43 -1.41 3.04 15.14
C THR A 43 -2.79 2.81 15.75
N GLN A 44 -2.96 2.95 17.07
CA GLN A 44 -4.25 2.77 17.76
C GLN A 44 -5.14 4.02 17.77
N GLY A 45 -4.62 5.16 17.30
CA GLY A 45 -5.40 6.40 17.14
C GLY A 45 -6.15 6.48 15.82
N GLU A 46 -6.87 7.59 15.61
CA GLU A 46 -7.49 7.91 14.33
C GLU A 46 -6.42 8.03 13.23
N LYS A 47 -6.64 7.34 12.11
CA LYS A 47 -5.68 7.34 10.99
C LYS A 47 -5.76 8.65 10.23
N LYS A 48 -4.60 9.23 9.96
CA LYS A 48 -4.47 10.46 9.17
C LYS A 48 -4.84 10.23 7.71
N LYS A 49 -5.39 11.25 7.06
CA LYS A 49 -5.77 11.17 5.64
C LYS A 49 -4.54 11.23 4.75
N ALA A 50 -4.33 10.20 3.94
CA ALA A 50 -3.32 10.19 2.89
C ALA A 50 -3.97 10.01 1.52
N LEU A 51 -3.37 10.58 0.47
CA LEU A 51 -3.75 10.36 -0.91
C LEU A 51 -2.56 9.81 -1.69
N ILE A 52 -2.77 8.69 -2.38
CA ILE A 52 -1.81 8.18 -3.36
C ILE A 52 -2.25 8.66 -4.74
N MET A 53 -1.49 9.59 -5.28
CA MET A 53 -1.71 10.18 -6.59
C MET A 53 -0.80 9.50 -7.61
N VAL A 54 -1.33 9.12 -8.76
CA VAL A 54 -0.58 8.46 -9.84
C VAL A 54 -0.85 9.17 -11.15
N ALA A 55 0.10 9.10 -12.10
CA ALA A 55 0.01 9.53 -13.49
C ALA A 55 -0.84 10.80 -13.77
N TYR A 56 -0.18 11.88 -14.14
CA TYR A 56 -0.86 13.03 -14.74
C TYR A 56 -0.99 12.82 -16.25
N ASN A 57 -2.22 12.55 -16.73
CA ASN A 57 -2.53 12.43 -18.15
C ASN A 57 -3.69 13.35 -18.50
N ASP A 58 -3.56 14.08 -19.61
CA ASP A 58 -4.61 14.94 -20.19
C ASP A 58 -5.31 15.82 -19.14
N GLU A 59 -4.51 16.55 -18.36
CA GLU A 59 -4.93 17.48 -17.30
C GLU A 59 -5.57 16.86 -16.04
N THR A 60 -5.66 15.53 -15.98
CA THR A 60 -6.23 14.81 -14.84
C THR A 60 -5.17 14.03 -14.08
N PHE A 61 -5.23 14.11 -12.75
CA PHE A 61 -4.46 13.21 -11.90
C PHE A 61 -5.24 11.90 -11.74
N GLY A 62 -4.53 10.78 -11.78
CA GLY A 62 -5.03 9.52 -11.25
C GLY A 62 -4.92 9.48 -9.73
N ALA A 63 -5.81 8.74 -9.10
CA ALA A 63 -5.61 8.26 -7.75
C ALA A 63 -5.40 6.75 -7.81
N TYR A 64 -4.60 6.19 -6.91
CA TYR A 64 -4.40 4.75 -6.85
C TYR A 64 -4.88 4.20 -5.52
N LYS A 65 -5.56 3.05 -5.59
CA LYS A 65 -6.02 2.31 -4.41
C LYS A 65 -5.90 0.82 -4.67
N SER A 66 -5.22 0.12 -3.76
CA SER A 66 -5.16 -1.34 -3.71
C SER A 66 -5.10 -1.84 -2.27
N ALA A 67 -5.55 -3.06 -2.03
CA ALA A 67 -5.58 -3.66 -0.70
C ALA A 67 -4.18 -3.75 -0.06
N LEU A 68 -3.14 -3.99 -0.85
CA LEU A 68 -1.75 -4.05 -0.37
C LEU A 68 -1.28 -2.68 0.12
N GLN A 69 -1.40 -1.64 -0.70
CA GLN A 69 -0.95 -0.31 -0.31
C GLN A 69 -1.79 0.23 0.86
N GLU A 70 -3.09 -0.02 0.88
CA GLU A 70 -3.96 0.37 1.99
C GLU A 70 -3.56 -0.34 3.28
N SER A 71 -3.20 -1.62 3.22
CA SER A 71 -2.65 -2.34 4.38
C SER A 71 -1.35 -1.72 4.89
N LEU A 72 -0.43 -1.33 4.00
CA LEU A 72 0.83 -0.68 4.39
C LEU A 72 0.61 0.72 5.00
N LEU A 73 -0.19 1.56 4.35
CA LEU A 73 -0.54 2.90 4.86
C LEU A 73 -1.22 2.82 6.22
N ASN A 74 -2.12 1.86 6.40
CA ASN A 74 -2.78 1.62 7.67
C ASN A 74 -1.79 1.28 8.80
N GLN A 75 -0.75 0.49 8.51
CA GLN A 75 0.34 0.21 9.47
C GLN A 75 1.21 1.45 9.76
N LEU A 76 1.21 2.44 8.87
CA LEU A 76 1.87 3.71 9.05
C LEU A 76 0.97 4.77 9.72
N GLY A 77 -0.25 4.41 10.11
CA GLY A 77 -1.19 5.33 10.78
C GLY A 77 -1.94 6.25 9.81
N TYR A 78 -2.01 5.89 8.53
CA TYR A 78 -2.70 6.64 7.50
C TYR A 78 -3.81 5.80 6.84
N THR A 79 -4.82 6.47 6.30
CA THR A 79 -5.87 5.86 5.48
C THR A 79 -5.90 6.52 4.11
N ASN A 80 -6.03 5.73 3.04
CA ASN A 80 -6.07 6.27 1.70
C ASN A 80 -7.48 6.81 1.37
N VAL A 81 -7.58 8.13 1.16
CA VAL A 81 -8.84 8.84 0.85
C VAL A 81 -9.28 8.68 -0.61
N ALA A 82 -8.46 8.06 -1.46
CA ALA A 82 -8.84 7.75 -2.83
C ALA A 82 -10.09 6.84 -2.88
N THR A 83 -11.00 7.14 -3.79
CA THR A 83 -12.25 6.38 -4.01
C THR A 83 -12.21 5.45 -5.22
N GLY A 84 -11.15 5.50 -6.05
CA GLY A 84 -11.00 4.68 -7.26
C GLY A 84 -9.88 5.17 -8.19
N THR A 85 -9.68 4.47 -9.32
CA THR A 85 -8.48 4.56 -10.16
C THR A 85 -8.52 5.58 -11.32
N SER A 86 -9.48 6.49 -11.39
CA SER A 86 -9.50 7.50 -12.47
C SER A 86 -10.29 8.75 -12.10
N GLY A 87 -9.77 9.92 -12.49
CA GLY A 87 -10.49 11.20 -12.47
C GLY A 87 -10.38 12.02 -11.18
N LEU A 88 -9.17 12.25 -10.67
CA LEU A 88 -8.97 13.21 -9.59
C LEU A 88 -9.03 14.65 -10.15
N THR A 89 -10.20 15.28 -10.06
CA THR A 89 -10.35 16.73 -10.33
C THR A 89 -9.77 17.54 -9.18
N LEU A 90 -9.46 18.83 -9.43
CA LEU A 90 -9.00 19.74 -8.38
C LEU A 90 -10.02 19.90 -7.24
N GLU A 91 -11.31 19.94 -7.57
CA GLU A 91 -12.39 20.07 -6.57
C GLU A 91 -12.47 18.83 -5.67
N ASN A 92 -12.29 17.64 -6.25
CA ASN A 92 -12.23 16.39 -5.51
C ASN A 92 -10.98 16.35 -4.61
N LEU A 93 -9.81 16.76 -5.12
CA LEU A 93 -8.58 16.84 -4.32
C LEU A 93 -8.73 17.78 -3.12
N VAL A 94 -9.30 18.97 -3.32
CA VAL A 94 -9.54 19.93 -2.23
C VAL A 94 -10.54 19.36 -1.21
N SER A 95 -11.62 18.71 -1.67
CA SER A 95 -12.65 18.14 -0.79
C SER A 95 -12.17 16.92 -0.01
N MET A 96 -11.23 16.15 -0.57
CA MET A 96 -10.60 15.00 0.10
C MET A 96 -9.75 15.42 1.30
N ASP A 97 -9.21 16.64 1.30
CA ASP A 97 -8.44 17.22 2.39
C ASP A 97 -7.34 16.27 2.91
N PRO A 98 -6.43 15.77 2.04
CA PRO A 98 -5.37 14.87 2.47
C PRO A 98 -4.29 15.61 3.27
N GLU A 99 -3.88 15.03 4.39
CA GLU A 99 -2.75 15.52 5.20
C GLU A 99 -1.38 15.13 4.61
N LEU A 100 -1.36 14.07 3.79
CA LEU A 100 -0.17 13.56 3.09
C LEU A 100 -0.53 13.20 1.66
N ILE A 101 0.26 13.68 0.69
CA ILE A 101 0.16 13.24 -0.71
C ILE A 101 1.43 12.47 -1.07
N ILE A 102 1.24 11.26 -1.61
CA ILE A 102 2.30 10.38 -2.12
C ILE A 102 2.14 10.36 -3.65
N TYR A 103 3.21 10.69 -4.38
CA TYR A 103 3.25 10.70 -5.85
C TYR A 103 4.43 9.86 -6.36
#